data_AF-A0A7C5JRH1-F1
#
_entry.id   AF-A0A7C5JRH1-F1
#
_cell.length_a   1.000
_cell.length_b   1.000
_cell.length_c   1.000
_cell.angle_alpha   90.00
_cell.angle_beta   90.00
_cell.angle_gamma   90.00
#
_symmetry.space_group_name_H-M   'P 1'
#
loop_
_entity.id
_entity.type
_entity.pdbx_description
1 polymer ?
#
loop_
_entity_poly.entity_id
_entity_poly.type
_entity_poly.pdbx_seq_one_letter_code
_entity_poly.pdbx_strand_id
1 'polypeptide(L)'
;MGVFNKIFGTASERHIKKLMPTVERINEIYEEYAALSDDELRAKTDEFRRRILEQTIDLHKELIELDDEISTCQDADEIEELRDQRERLLDEIFQREQEVLNEILPEAFAVVKETCRRLVGTEFTLMGQKMVWDMIPYDVQLIGAIVLHEGKIAEMATGEGKTLVATMPLYLNALAFDHNWVKLALNRWGDDIDKYQFVPLEAEDETPVPPGRGVHLVTVNDYLARRDAQWMGMIYNFLGLTVGVVHEGIQPSTPERKEQYLKDITYGTNNAFGFDYLRDNMVVTPEGVVQREHYYAIIDEVDSVLIDEARTPLIISGPVESSIAEKYRRWNGPVRHLVSLQMRESANLLANARRLWKKAEDLEAEGKGGEASKIRGQAATMLLMVKRSTPKNPQYLKLIKEPEILKAVNHEEAIRLRDKTMNELDEKLYFVVDEHENSINLTDKGREELARFSKKDKEIFVLPDLADELSKIEGDEQLSEAEKQRLKQKVYKKFAERSEINHAISQLLKAYVMFAKDVDYVVQQGKVIIVDEFTGRLMPGRRYSEGLH
;
A
#
# COMPACT_ATOMS: atom_id res chain seq x y z
N MET A 1 -26.36 -40.43 10.11
CA MET A 1 -27.28 -39.28 10.05
C MET A 1 -28.49 -39.57 10.94
N GLY A 2 -28.68 -38.77 12.01
CA GLY A 2 -29.59 -39.08 13.12
C GLY A 2 -31.06 -38.77 12.84
N VAL A 3 -31.94 -39.40 13.62
CA VAL A 3 -33.42 -39.32 13.56
C VAL A 3 -33.96 -37.88 13.62
N PHE A 4 -33.22 -36.93 14.21
CA PHE A 4 -33.56 -35.51 14.24
C PHE A 4 -33.55 -34.82 12.86
N ASN A 5 -32.62 -35.18 11.95
CA ASN A 5 -32.58 -34.62 10.59
C ASN A 5 -33.76 -35.10 9.72
N LYS A 6 -34.37 -36.25 10.04
CA LYS A 6 -35.55 -36.76 9.34
C LYS A 6 -36.84 -36.00 9.67
N ILE A 7 -36.88 -35.28 10.79
CA ILE A 7 -38.10 -34.59 11.27
C ILE A 7 -38.06 -33.09 10.96
N PHE A 8 -36.89 -32.46 11.01
CA PHE A 8 -36.75 -31.00 10.83
C PHE A 8 -36.01 -30.57 9.55
N GLY A 9 -35.51 -31.54 8.77
CA GLY A 9 -34.66 -31.28 7.62
C GLY A 9 -33.25 -30.80 7.99
N THR A 10 -32.38 -30.67 7.00
CA THR A 10 -31.05 -30.08 7.19
C THR A 10 -31.14 -28.56 7.40
N ALA A 11 -30.05 -27.93 7.89
CA ALA A 11 -30.00 -26.46 7.99
C ALA A 11 -30.18 -25.80 6.61
N SER A 12 -29.62 -26.41 5.56
CA SER A 12 -29.78 -25.98 4.17
C SER A 12 -31.24 -26.06 3.71
N GLU A 13 -31.92 -27.18 3.93
CA GLU A 13 -33.34 -27.33 3.57
C GLU A 13 -34.24 -26.30 4.26
N ARG A 14 -33.96 -25.99 5.54
CA ARG A 14 -34.70 -24.95 6.26
C ARG A 14 -34.43 -23.56 5.71
N HIS A 15 -33.20 -23.28 5.27
CA HIS A 15 -32.85 -22.00 4.64
C HIS A 15 -33.54 -21.87 3.29
N ILE A 16 -33.45 -22.87 2.43
CA ILE A 16 -34.13 -22.90 1.11
C ILE A 16 -35.63 -22.66 1.27
N LYS A 17 -36.27 -23.30 2.26
CA LYS A 17 -37.70 -23.09 2.52
C LYS A 17 -38.05 -21.64 2.89
N LYS A 18 -37.14 -20.90 3.53
CA LYS A 18 -37.33 -19.47 3.82
C LYS A 18 -37.19 -18.59 2.57
N LEU A 19 -36.48 -19.04 1.55
CA LEU A 19 -36.30 -18.31 0.29
C LEU A 19 -37.47 -18.51 -0.68
N MET A 20 -38.25 -19.59 -0.53
CA MET A 20 -39.37 -19.89 -1.43
C MET A 20 -40.39 -18.75 -1.59
N PRO A 21 -40.82 -18.02 -0.55
CA PRO A 21 -41.72 -16.87 -0.74
C PRO A 21 -41.12 -15.79 -1.64
N THR A 22 -39.81 -15.55 -1.56
CA THR A 22 -39.10 -14.62 -2.44
C THR A 22 -39.05 -15.15 -3.87
N VAL A 23 -38.82 -16.44 -4.07
CA VAL A 23 -38.84 -17.10 -5.39
C VAL A 23 -40.22 -17.03 -6.03
N GLU A 24 -41.28 -17.32 -5.26
CA GLU A 24 -42.67 -17.17 -5.69
C GLU A 24 -42.94 -15.72 -6.11
N ARG A 25 -42.49 -14.74 -5.30
CA ARG A 25 -42.62 -13.32 -5.62
C ARG A 25 -41.88 -12.93 -6.90
N ILE A 26 -40.66 -13.42 -7.12
CA ILE A 26 -39.91 -13.21 -8.38
C ILE A 26 -40.73 -13.72 -9.56
N ASN A 27 -41.29 -14.92 -9.45
CA ASN A 27 -42.07 -15.53 -10.53
C ASN A 27 -43.37 -14.78 -10.82
N GLU A 28 -44.07 -14.28 -9.79
CA GLU A 28 -45.23 -13.42 -9.97
C GLU A 28 -44.89 -12.16 -10.78
N ILE A 29 -43.85 -11.44 -10.37
CA ILE A 29 -43.42 -10.19 -11.03
C ILE A 29 -42.92 -10.47 -12.45
N TYR A 30 -42.22 -11.59 -12.66
CA TYR A 30 -41.77 -12.02 -13.98
C TYR A 30 -42.94 -12.23 -14.97
N GLU A 31 -44.08 -12.75 -14.51
CA GLU A 31 -45.28 -12.83 -15.37
C GLU A 31 -45.90 -11.45 -15.62
N GLU A 32 -45.86 -10.53 -14.64
CA GLU A 32 -46.30 -9.14 -14.84
C GLU A 32 -45.42 -8.41 -15.87
N TYR A 33 -44.11 -8.62 -15.84
CA TYR A 33 -43.14 -7.96 -16.72
C TYR A 33 -43.16 -8.46 -18.17
N ALA A 34 -43.84 -9.58 -18.45
CA ALA A 34 -44.11 -10.02 -19.81
C ALA A 34 -44.88 -8.97 -20.64
N ALA A 35 -45.63 -8.09 -19.97
CA ALA A 35 -46.41 -7.03 -20.62
C ALA A 35 -45.58 -5.78 -20.97
N LEU A 36 -44.37 -5.63 -20.41
CA LEU A 36 -43.52 -4.46 -20.66
C LEU A 36 -42.91 -4.52 -22.07
N SER A 37 -42.72 -3.37 -22.70
CA SER A 37 -41.86 -3.23 -23.87
C SER A 37 -40.38 -3.42 -23.53
N ASP A 38 -39.51 -3.52 -24.54
CA ASP A 38 -38.06 -3.60 -24.32
C ASP A 38 -37.53 -2.36 -23.60
N ASP A 39 -37.96 -1.17 -24.02
CA ASP A 39 -37.50 0.08 -23.44
C ASP A 39 -37.98 0.25 -21.99
N GLU A 40 -39.21 -0.17 -21.67
CA GLU A 40 -39.72 -0.18 -20.29
C GLU A 40 -38.95 -1.17 -19.40
N LEU A 41 -38.59 -2.34 -19.93
CA LEU A 41 -37.79 -3.32 -19.17
C LEU A 41 -36.37 -2.80 -18.91
N ARG A 42 -35.75 -2.10 -19.88
CA ARG A 42 -34.45 -1.45 -19.67
C ARG A 42 -34.53 -0.32 -18.65
N ALA A 43 -35.60 0.48 -18.71
CA ALA A 43 -35.83 1.59 -17.79
C ALA A 43 -35.94 1.15 -16.31
N LYS A 44 -36.22 -0.13 -16.04
CA LYS A 44 -36.17 -0.68 -14.68
C LYS A 44 -34.80 -0.53 -14.01
N THR A 45 -33.70 -0.60 -14.77
CA THR A 45 -32.35 -0.38 -14.21
C THR A 45 -32.24 1.02 -13.61
N ASP A 46 -32.71 2.05 -14.31
CA ASP A 46 -32.68 3.43 -13.82
C ASP A 46 -33.69 3.67 -12.69
N GLU A 47 -34.86 3.02 -12.74
CA GLU A 47 -35.83 3.03 -11.64
C GLU A 47 -35.23 2.47 -10.35
N PHE A 48 -34.52 1.34 -10.42
CA PHE A 48 -33.87 0.73 -9.27
C PHE A 48 -32.73 1.60 -8.73
N ARG A 49 -31.88 2.15 -9.61
CA ARG A 49 -30.83 3.10 -9.21
C ARG A 49 -31.41 4.32 -8.49
N ARG A 50 -32.53 4.86 -8.98
CA ARG A 50 -33.24 5.97 -8.31
C ARG A 50 -33.70 5.59 -6.91
N ARG A 51 -34.37 4.44 -6.75
CA ARG A 51 -34.85 3.93 -5.44
C ARG A 51 -33.73 3.69 -4.44
N ILE A 52 -32.57 3.22 -4.91
CA ILE A 52 -31.38 3.04 -4.05
C ILE A 52 -30.89 4.41 -3.59
N LEU A 53 -30.69 5.34 -4.53
CA LEU A 53 -30.15 6.66 -4.21
C LEU A 53 -31.07 7.46 -3.29
N GLU A 54 -32.39 7.45 -3.52
CA GLU A 54 -33.38 8.10 -2.64
C GLU A 54 -33.27 7.67 -1.18
N GLN A 55 -32.84 6.42 -0.94
CA GLN A 55 -32.73 5.86 0.41
C GLN A 55 -31.33 5.99 1.02
N THR A 56 -30.33 6.40 0.24
CA THR A 56 -28.93 6.51 0.69
C THR A 56 -28.31 7.90 0.52
N ILE A 57 -28.97 8.82 -0.20
CA ILE A 57 -28.39 10.13 -0.57
C ILE A 57 -28.00 10.99 0.63
N ASP A 58 -28.78 10.95 1.71
CA ASP A 58 -28.49 11.74 2.91
C ASP A 58 -27.23 11.24 3.63
N LEU A 59 -27.06 9.92 3.75
CA LEU A 59 -25.83 9.32 4.27
C LEU A 59 -24.62 9.64 3.38
N HIS A 60 -24.80 9.69 2.05
CA HIS A 60 -23.74 10.11 1.14
C HIS A 60 -23.38 11.59 1.33
N LYS A 61 -24.35 12.47 1.60
CA LYS A 61 -24.05 13.89 1.89
C LYS A 61 -23.23 14.03 3.17
N GLU A 62 -23.62 13.33 4.23
CA GLU A 62 -22.86 13.30 5.48
C GLU A 62 -21.41 12.81 5.24
N LEU A 63 -21.22 11.81 4.38
CA LEU A 63 -19.89 11.31 4.04
C LEU A 63 -19.07 12.33 3.23
N ILE A 64 -19.69 13.08 2.31
CA ILE A 64 -19.03 14.16 1.56
C ILE A 64 -18.58 15.28 2.50
N GLU A 65 -19.46 15.71 3.41
CA GLU A 65 -19.15 16.75 4.41
C GLU A 65 -17.98 16.31 5.28
N LEU A 66 -17.99 15.06 5.73
CA LEU A 66 -16.92 14.50 6.54
C LEU A 66 -15.59 14.39 5.79
N ASP A 67 -15.61 14.01 4.51
CA ASP A 67 -14.41 13.98 3.65
C ASP A 67 -13.83 15.39 3.46
N ASP A 68 -14.68 16.40 3.29
CA ASP A 68 -14.26 17.80 3.17
C ASP A 68 -13.68 18.32 4.51
N GLU A 69 -14.26 17.95 5.66
CA GLU A 69 -13.73 18.25 7.00
C GLU A 69 -12.35 17.60 7.23
N ILE A 70 -12.19 16.31 6.91
CA ILE A 70 -10.91 15.61 7.01
C ILE A 70 -9.83 16.29 6.16
N SER A 71 -10.19 16.76 4.96
CA SER A 71 -9.25 17.40 4.03
C SER A 71 -8.75 18.77 4.51
N THR A 72 -9.51 19.45 5.37
CA THR A 72 -9.22 20.81 5.84
C THR A 72 -8.69 20.85 7.28
N CYS A 73 -8.87 19.79 8.06
CA CYS A 73 -8.37 19.68 9.42
C CYS A 73 -6.83 19.65 9.47
N GLN A 74 -6.26 20.32 10.48
CA GLN A 74 -4.81 20.37 10.71
C GLN A 74 -4.38 19.63 11.98
N ASP A 75 -5.32 19.31 12.87
CA ASP A 75 -5.06 18.61 14.12
C ASP A 75 -5.04 17.10 13.89
N ALA A 76 -3.95 16.45 14.29
CA ALA A 76 -3.75 15.03 14.02
C ALA A 76 -4.71 14.13 14.80
N ASP A 77 -5.06 14.51 16.04
CA ASP A 77 -5.96 13.74 16.89
C ASP A 77 -7.41 13.86 16.37
N GLU A 78 -7.80 15.07 15.94
CA GLU A 78 -9.11 15.31 15.32
C GLU A 78 -9.26 14.57 13.97
N ILE A 79 -8.20 14.53 13.14
CA ILE A 79 -8.19 13.75 11.89
C ILE A 79 -8.42 12.25 12.17
N GLU A 80 -7.83 11.70 13.23
CA GLU A 80 -8.04 10.30 13.61
C GLU A 80 -9.50 10.05 14.00
N GLU A 81 -10.08 10.93 14.83
CA GLU A 81 -11.49 10.83 15.22
C GLU A 81 -12.46 10.94 14.02
N LEU A 82 -12.20 11.85 13.08
CA LEU A 82 -13.01 12.01 11.86
C LEU A 82 -12.90 10.79 10.93
N ARG A 83 -11.72 10.18 10.81
CA ARG A 83 -11.53 8.93 10.05
C ARG A 83 -12.31 7.77 10.64
N ASP A 84 -12.35 7.66 11.97
CA ASP A 84 -13.16 6.67 12.67
C ASP A 84 -14.67 6.90 12.44
N GLN A 85 -15.11 8.16 12.39
CA GLN A 85 -16.50 8.50 12.02
C GLN A 85 -16.81 8.10 10.58
N ARG A 86 -15.85 8.33 9.67
CA ARG A 86 -15.97 8.02 8.25
C ARG A 86 -16.13 6.52 8.01
N GLU A 87 -15.35 5.71 8.72
CA GLU A 87 -15.46 4.24 8.65
C GLU A 87 -16.84 3.77 9.14
N ARG A 88 -17.34 4.30 10.26
CA ARG A 88 -18.69 3.98 10.76
C ARG A 88 -19.79 4.36 9.77
N LEU A 89 -19.67 5.52 9.12
CA LEU A 89 -20.66 5.98 8.15
C LEU A 89 -20.64 5.16 6.86
N LEU A 90 -19.44 4.73 6.41
CA LEU A 90 -19.32 3.79 5.29
C LEU A 90 -20.00 2.44 5.59
N ASP A 91 -19.85 1.93 6.81
CA ASP A 91 -20.56 0.72 7.26
C ASP A 91 -22.08 0.94 7.26
N GLU A 92 -22.56 2.09 7.73
CA GLU A 92 -23.99 2.44 7.74
C GLU A 92 -24.55 2.55 6.32
N ILE A 93 -23.85 3.22 5.41
CA ILE A 93 -24.19 3.27 3.98
C ILE A 93 -24.27 1.86 3.42
N PHE A 94 -23.28 1.01 3.68
CA PHE A 94 -23.26 -0.36 3.18
C PHE A 94 -24.46 -1.17 3.70
N GLN A 95 -24.79 -1.09 4.99
CA GLN A 95 -25.95 -1.79 5.53
C GLN A 95 -27.25 -1.28 4.90
N ARG A 96 -27.39 0.05 4.75
CA ARG A 96 -28.57 0.65 4.14
C ARG A 96 -28.72 0.24 2.67
N GLU A 97 -27.62 0.24 1.91
CA GLU A 97 -27.59 -0.27 0.55
C GLU A 97 -28.06 -1.73 0.50
N GLN A 98 -27.53 -2.60 1.37
CA GLN A 98 -27.94 -4.01 1.41
C GLN A 98 -29.43 -4.20 1.75
N GLU A 99 -29.99 -3.41 2.67
CA GLU A 99 -31.43 -3.42 2.95
C GLU A 99 -32.24 -3.12 1.69
N VAL A 100 -31.89 -2.04 0.98
CA VAL A 100 -32.60 -1.62 -0.22
C VAL A 100 -32.40 -2.62 -1.37
N LEU A 101 -31.20 -3.17 -1.53
CA LEU A 101 -30.92 -4.23 -2.51
C LEU A 101 -31.80 -5.47 -2.26
N ASN A 102 -32.01 -5.85 -0.99
CA ASN A 102 -32.90 -6.96 -0.63
C ASN A 102 -34.38 -6.65 -0.92
N GLU A 103 -34.80 -5.39 -0.74
CA GLU A 103 -36.16 -4.96 -1.08
C GLU A 103 -36.43 -5.01 -2.59
N ILE A 104 -35.48 -4.55 -3.42
CA ILE A 104 -35.62 -4.56 -4.88
C ILE A 104 -35.34 -5.93 -5.51
N LEU A 105 -34.71 -6.85 -4.77
CA LEU A 105 -34.25 -8.15 -5.29
C LEU A 105 -35.33 -8.90 -6.09
N PRO A 106 -36.59 -9.03 -5.64
CA PRO A 106 -37.59 -9.78 -6.38
C PRO A 106 -37.87 -9.19 -7.77
N GLU A 107 -37.91 -7.85 -7.86
CA GLU A 107 -38.12 -7.11 -9.10
C GLU A 107 -36.90 -7.21 -10.01
N ALA A 108 -35.69 -6.99 -9.45
CA ALA A 108 -34.44 -7.06 -10.20
C ALA A 108 -34.19 -8.45 -10.80
N PHE A 109 -34.47 -9.52 -10.05
CA PHE A 109 -34.31 -10.89 -10.55
C PHE A 109 -35.37 -11.23 -11.60
N ALA A 110 -36.60 -10.71 -11.45
CA ALA A 110 -37.63 -10.84 -12.47
C ALA A 110 -37.24 -10.13 -13.78
N VAL A 111 -36.60 -8.95 -13.72
CA VAL A 111 -36.07 -8.25 -14.90
C VAL A 111 -35.04 -9.10 -15.64
N VAL A 112 -34.07 -9.68 -14.91
CA VAL A 112 -33.04 -10.55 -15.50
C VAL A 112 -33.66 -11.81 -16.11
N LYS A 113 -34.61 -12.44 -15.41
CA LYS A 113 -35.33 -13.63 -15.89
C LYS A 113 -36.16 -13.34 -17.14
N GLU A 114 -36.85 -12.20 -17.18
CA GLU A 114 -37.61 -11.74 -18.35
C GLU A 114 -36.69 -11.41 -19.53
N THR A 115 -35.53 -10.82 -19.29
CA THR A 115 -34.52 -10.60 -20.34
C THR A 115 -34.05 -11.93 -20.92
N CYS A 116 -33.82 -12.95 -20.08
CA CYS A 116 -33.51 -14.29 -20.57
C CYS A 116 -34.62 -14.86 -21.45
N ARG A 117 -35.90 -14.67 -21.09
CA ARG A 117 -37.07 -15.07 -21.91
C ARG A 117 -37.07 -14.37 -23.26
N ARG A 118 -36.76 -13.07 -23.31
CA ARG A 118 -36.71 -12.27 -24.56
C ARG A 118 -35.57 -12.66 -25.48
N LEU A 119 -34.45 -13.08 -24.89
CA LEU A 119 -33.30 -13.54 -25.66
C LEU A 119 -33.56 -14.90 -26.33
N VAL A 120 -34.55 -15.69 -25.87
CA VAL A 120 -34.85 -17.02 -26.45
C VAL A 120 -35.02 -16.95 -27.97
N GLY A 121 -34.29 -17.81 -28.68
CA GLY A 121 -34.26 -17.87 -30.15
C GLY A 121 -33.27 -16.91 -30.81
N THR A 122 -32.62 -16.01 -30.05
CA THR A 122 -31.59 -15.11 -30.59
C THR A 122 -30.34 -15.90 -30.97
N GLU A 123 -29.90 -15.76 -32.22
CA GLU A 123 -28.62 -16.28 -32.68
C GLU A 123 -27.48 -15.31 -32.32
N PHE A 124 -26.40 -15.84 -31.75
CA PHE A 124 -25.21 -15.06 -31.43
C PHE A 124 -23.93 -15.87 -31.66
N THR A 125 -22.79 -15.18 -31.73
CA THR A 125 -21.48 -15.84 -31.89
C THR A 125 -20.76 -15.81 -30.55
N LEU A 126 -20.53 -16.98 -29.96
CA LEU A 126 -19.79 -17.16 -28.72
C LEU A 126 -18.44 -17.80 -29.01
N MET A 127 -17.35 -17.11 -28.71
CA MET A 127 -15.98 -17.62 -28.95
C MET A 127 -15.76 -18.18 -30.37
N GLY A 128 -16.40 -17.58 -31.36
CA GLY A 128 -16.34 -17.99 -32.78
C GLY A 128 -17.33 -19.09 -33.20
N GLN A 129 -18.16 -19.61 -32.29
CA GLN A 129 -19.20 -20.59 -32.58
C GLN A 129 -20.58 -19.94 -32.59
N LYS A 130 -21.42 -20.32 -33.56
CA LYS A 130 -22.83 -19.89 -33.59
C LYS A 130 -23.61 -20.65 -32.53
N MET A 131 -24.30 -19.90 -31.67
CA MET A 131 -25.13 -20.39 -30.59
C MET A 131 -26.52 -19.76 -30.70
N VAL A 132 -27.52 -20.43 -30.12
CA VAL A 132 -28.87 -19.90 -29.95
C VAL A 132 -29.12 -19.78 -28.45
N TRP A 133 -29.68 -18.66 -28.01
CA TRP A 133 -30.09 -18.53 -26.62
C TRP A 133 -31.37 -19.33 -26.39
N ASP A 134 -31.35 -20.28 -25.47
CA ASP A 134 -32.50 -21.16 -25.16
C ASP A 134 -32.56 -21.44 -23.65
N MET A 135 -32.42 -20.38 -22.86
CA MET A 135 -32.33 -20.49 -21.40
C MET A 135 -33.26 -19.50 -20.72
N ILE A 136 -34.05 -19.99 -19.77
CA ILE A 136 -34.84 -19.20 -18.82
C ILE A 136 -34.54 -19.75 -17.42
N PRO A 137 -34.15 -18.90 -16.44
CA PRO A 137 -33.86 -19.34 -15.10
C PRO A 137 -34.98 -20.16 -14.41
N TYR A 138 -34.62 -21.33 -13.89
CA TYR A 138 -35.47 -22.18 -13.04
C TYR A 138 -35.48 -21.71 -11.58
N ASP A 139 -36.46 -22.16 -10.79
CA ASP A 139 -36.58 -21.80 -9.37
C ASP A 139 -35.34 -22.18 -8.55
N VAL A 140 -34.70 -23.32 -8.86
CA VAL A 140 -33.46 -23.74 -8.20
C VAL A 140 -32.30 -22.77 -8.48
N GLN A 141 -32.30 -22.15 -9.67
CA GLN A 141 -31.32 -21.15 -10.06
C GLN A 141 -31.61 -19.81 -9.39
N LEU A 142 -32.89 -19.44 -9.20
CA LEU A 142 -33.29 -18.28 -8.40
C LEU A 142 -32.85 -18.43 -6.94
N ILE A 143 -33.01 -19.63 -6.36
CA ILE A 143 -32.52 -19.94 -5.00
C ILE A 143 -31.01 -19.76 -4.93
N GLY A 144 -30.25 -20.36 -5.87
CA GLY A 144 -28.80 -20.21 -5.93
C GLY A 144 -28.36 -18.74 -6.03
N ALA A 145 -29.07 -17.95 -6.83
CA ALA A 145 -28.79 -16.53 -7.02
C ALA A 145 -29.02 -15.71 -5.74
N ILE A 146 -30.10 -15.99 -5.00
CA ILE A 146 -30.37 -15.35 -3.70
C ILE A 146 -29.26 -15.71 -2.70
N VAL A 147 -28.87 -16.99 -2.64
CA VAL A 147 -27.78 -17.45 -1.75
C VAL A 147 -26.46 -16.74 -2.04
N LEU A 148 -26.12 -16.52 -3.33
CA LEU A 148 -24.93 -15.75 -3.71
C LEU A 148 -25.03 -14.28 -3.28
N HIS A 149 -26.20 -13.65 -3.42
CA HIS A 149 -26.40 -12.27 -2.93
C HIS A 149 -26.22 -12.17 -1.40
N GLU A 150 -26.68 -13.16 -0.64
CA GLU A 150 -26.47 -13.24 0.82
C GLU A 150 -24.99 -13.44 1.23
N GLY A 151 -24.05 -13.50 0.29
CA GLY A 151 -22.63 -13.71 0.56
C GLY A 151 -22.29 -15.16 0.97
N LYS A 152 -23.12 -16.13 0.55
CA LYS A 152 -22.95 -17.56 0.87
C LYS A 152 -22.56 -18.37 -0.36
N ILE A 153 -22.12 -19.62 -0.12
CA ILE A 153 -21.79 -20.57 -1.18
C ILE A 153 -23.06 -21.30 -1.64
N ALA A 154 -23.37 -21.19 -2.93
CA ALA A 154 -24.42 -21.97 -3.58
C ALA A 154 -23.84 -23.26 -4.19
N GLU A 155 -24.00 -24.39 -3.49
CA GLU A 155 -23.59 -25.71 -4.02
C GLU A 155 -24.60 -26.18 -5.07
N MET A 156 -24.15 -26.28 -6.32
CA MET A 156 -24.97 -26.71 -7.47
C MET A 156 -24.20 -27.74 -8.29
N ALA A 157 -24.89 -28.79 -8.74
CA ALA A 157 -24.28 -29.82 -9.58
C ALA A 157 -23.86 -29.25 -10.96
N THR A 158 -22.85 -29.86 -11.57
CA THR A 158 -22.43 -29.49 -12.92
C THR A 158 -23.60 -29.67 -13.89
N GLY A 159 -23.88 -28.64 -14.69
CA GLY A 159 -25.02 -28.62 -15.61
C GLY A 159 -26.27 -27.92 -15.08
N GLU A 160 -26.34 -27.57 -13.80
CA GLU A 160 -27.45 -26.78 -13.20
C GLU A 160 -27.43 -25.29 -13.61
N GLY A 161 -26.49 -24.87 -14.45
CA GLY A 161 -26.42 -23.51 -14.99
C GLY A 161 -25.81 -22.46 -14.04
N LYS A 162 -24.74 -22.81 -13.31
CA LYS A 162 -23.99 -21.89 -12.41
C LYS A 162 -23.69 -20.53 -13.05
N THR A 163 -23.25 -20.53 -14.33
CA THR A 163 -22.95 -19.30 -15.08
C THR A 163 -24.17 -18.38 -15.22
N LEU A 164 -25.35 -18.94 -15.47
CA LEU A 164 -26.61 -18.18 -15.55
C LEU A 164 -27.05 -17.70 -14.17
N VAL A 165 -26.84 -18.49 -13.12
CA VAL A 165 -27.17 -18.15 -11.72
C VAL A 165 -26.44 -16.89 -11.26
N ALA A 166 -25.16 -16.76 -11.61
CA ALA A 166 -24.36 -15.59 -11.25
C ALA A 166 -24.91 -14.28 -11.84
N THR A 167 -25.75 -14.34 -12.89
CA THR A 167 -26.18 -13.12 -13.59
C THR A 167 -27.04 -12.20 -12.74
N MET A 168 -27.95 -12.77 -11.97
CA MET A 168 -28.91 -12.07 -11.13
C MET A 168 -28.26 -11.29 -9.97
N PRO A 169 -27.42 -11.90 -9.11
CA PRO A 169 -26.73 -11.17 -8.05
C PRO A 169 -25.72 -10.17 -8.60
N LEU A 170 -25.02 -10.47 -9.70
CA LEU A 170 -24.13 -9.48 -10.34
C LEU A 170 -24.91 -8.26 -10.85
N TYR A 171 -26.06 -8.46 -11.50
CA TYR A 171 -26.94 -7.36 -11.93
C TYR A 171 -27.38 -6.51 -10.74
N LEU A 172 -27.91 -7.14 -9.69
CA LEU A 172 -28.42 -6.46 -8.51
C LEU A 172 -27.34 -5.64 -7.79
N ASN A 173 -26.19 -6.26 -7.49
CA ASN A 173 -25.12 -5.60 -6.73
C ASN A 173 -24.38 -4.54 -7.57
N ALA A 174 -24.39 -4.62 -8.91
CA ALA A 174 -23.84 -3.58 -9.76
C ALA A 174 -24.61 -2.23 -9.70
N LEU A 175 -25.80 -2.21 -9.09
CA LEU A 175 -26.62 -1.00 -8.95
C LEU A 175 -26.21 -0.12 -7.75
N ALA A 176 -25.39 -0.62 -6.82
CA ALA A 176 -24.89 0.12 -5.66
C ALA A 176 -23.91 1.23 -6.08
N PHE A 177 -23.89 2.36 -5.37
CA PHE A 177 -23.30 3.60 -5.87
C PHE A 177 -21.85 3.83 -5.46
N ASP A 178 -21.03 4.30 -6.40
CA ASP A 178 -19.72 4.87 -6.08
C ASP A 178 -19.92 6.24 -5.41
N HIS A 179 -19.35 6.42 -4.23
CA HIS A 179 -19.50 7.67 -3.47
C HIS A 179 -18.97 8.90 -4.22
N ASN A 180 -17.86 8.76 -4.96
CA ASN A 180 -17.31 9.86 -5.74
C ASN A 180 -18.26 10.25 -6.88
N TRP A 181 -18.94 9.26 -7.48
CA TRP A 181 -19.98 9.55 -8.46
C TRP A 181 -21.15 10.32 -7.84
N VAL A 182 -21.59 9.94 -6.64
CA VAL A 182 -22.67 10.66 -5.93
C VAL A 182 -22.27 12.11 -5.65
N LYS A 183 -21.02 12.36 -5.22
CA LYS A 183 -20.46 13.71 -5.06
C LYS A 183 -20.53 14.52 -6.36
N LEU A 184 -20.09 13.94 -7.48
CA LEU A 184 -20.16 14.58 -8.80
C LEU A 184 -21.60 14.85 -9.25
N ALA A 185 -22.50 13.91 -8.98
CA ALA A 185 -23.91 14.02 -9.35
C ALA A 185 -24.63 15.11 -8.54
N LEU A 186 -24.38 15.20 -7.23
CA LEU A 186 -24.88 16.28 -6.35
C LEU A 186 -24.37 17.65 -6.82
N ASN A 187 -23.09 17.77 -7.17
CA ASN A 187 -22.53 19.00 -7.70
C ASN A 187 -23.17 19.42 -9.04
N ARG A 188 -23.52 18.44 -9.88
CA ARG A 188 -24.09 18.68 -11.21
C ARG A 188 -25.59 18.97 -11.22
N TRP A 189 -26.35 18.26 -10.40
CA TRP A 189 -27.83 18.26 -10.46
C TRP A 189 -28.52 18.66 -9.14
N GLY A 190 -27.77 18.83 -8.06
CA GLY A 190 -28.31 19.16 -6.74
C GLY A 190 -29.12 18.02 -6.12
N ASP A 191 -30.09 18.35 -5.28
CA ASP A 191 -30.90 17.38 -4.53
C ASP A 191 -32.04 16.74 -5.33
N ASP A 192 -32.25 17.17 -6.57
CA ASP A 192 -33.36 16.73 -7.41
C ASP A 192 -33.00 15.45 -8.17
N ILE A 193 -33.22 14.30 -7.53
CA ILE A 193 -32.85 12.97 -8.04
C ILE A 193 -33.55 12.66 -9.39
N ASP A 194 -34.71 13.25 -9.68
CA ASP A 194 -35.40 13.06 -10.96
C ASP A 194 -34.59 13.57 -12.16
N LYS A 195 -33.64 14.49 -11.93
CA LYS A 195 -32.74 15.00 -12.97
C LYS A 195 -31.52 14.11 -13.23
N TYR A 196 -31.25 13.14 -12.36
CA TYR A 196 -30.01 12.37 -12.42
C TYR A 196 -30.02 11.46 -13.65
N GLN A 197 -28.89 11.47 -14.35
CA GLN A 197 -28.63 10.54 -15.44
C GLN A 197 -27.56 9.57 -14.94
N PHE A 198 -27.89 8.28 -14.85
CA PHE A 198 -27.00 7.24 -14.34
C PHE A 198 -25.94 6.84 -15.37
N VAL A 199 -25.11 7.81 -15.75
CA VAL A 199 -24.00 7.69 -16.70
C VAL A 199 -22.69 8.06 -16.02
N PRO A 200 -21.53 7.62 -16.54
CA PRO A 200 -20.25 8.06 -16.00
C PRO A 200 -20.10 9.59 -15.99
N LEU A 201 -19.50 10.13 -14.94
CA LEU A 201 -19.27 11.56 -14.71
C LEU A 201 -17.78 11.85 -14.57
N GLU A 202 -17.35 13.02 -15.05
CA GLU A 202 -15.96 13.48 -15.01
C GLU A 202 -15.88 14.79 -14.19
N ALA A 203 -14.84 14.92 -13.37
CA ALA A 203 -14.30 16.23 -13.00
C ALA A 203 -13.33 16.71 -14.11
N GLU A 204 -13.09 18.02 -14.24
CA GLU A 204 -12.24 18.57 -15.31
C GLU A 204 -10.89 17.84 -15.40
N ASP A 205 -10.59 17.27 -16.59
CA ASP A 205 -9.36 16.51 -16.91
C ASP A 205 -9.12 15.19 -16.15
N GLU A 206 -10.15 14.57 -15.57
CA GLU A 206 -10.06 13.32 -14.81
C GLU A 206 -10.62 12.07 -15.53
N THR A 207 -10.33 10.88 -14.99
CA THR A 207 -10.91 9.62 -15.47
C THR A 207 -12.41 9.58 -15.14
N PRO A 208 -13.32 9.26 -16.08
CA PRO A 208 -14.74 9.15 -15.78
C PRO A 208 -15.03 8.14 -14.67
N VAL A 209 -15.75 8.60 -13.66
CA VAL A 209 -16.26 7.80 -12.54
C VAL A 209 -17.62 7.23 -12.95
N PRO A 210 -17.82 5.91 -12.94
CA PRO A 210 -19.13 5.32 -13.22
C PRO A 210 -20.07 5.40 -12.03
N PRO A 211 -21.39 5.30 -12.24
CA PRO A 211 -22.36 5.32 -11.16
C PRO A 211 -22.18 4.19 -10.14
N GLY A 212 -21.84 2.99 -10.61
CA GLY A 212 -21.73 1.81 -9.76
C GLY A 212 -20.33 1.58 -9.19
N ARG A 213 -20.24 1.01 -7.98
CA ARG A 213 -18.95 0.59 -7.35
C ARG A 213 -18.21 -0.46 -8.19
N GLY A 214 -18.96 -1.26 -8.95
CA GLY A 214 -18.45 -2.36 -9.76
C GLY A 214 -18.47 -3.69 -9.00
N VAL A 215 -18.68 -4.78 -9.73
CA VAL A 215 -18.69 -6.14 -9.17
C VAL A 215 -17.76 -7.06 -9.96
N HIS A 216 -17.16 -8.05 -9.29
CA HIS A 216 -16.21 -8.96 -9.89
C HIS A 216 -16.78 -10.38 -10.03
N LEU A 217 -16.60 -11.01 -11.19
CA LEU A 217 -16.73 -12.47 -11.32
C LEU A 217 -15.35 -13.09 -11.52
N VAL A 218 -14.96 -13.93 -10.56
CA VAL A 218 -13.70 -14.68 -10.60
C VAL A 218 -13.96 -16.05 -11.19
N THR A 219 -13.18 -16.41 -12.20
CA THR A 219 -13.17 -17.73 -12.85
C THR A 219 -11.78 -18.37 -12.72
N VAL A 220 -11.69 -19.66 -13.01
CA VAL A 220 -10.41 -20.42 -12.91
C VAL A 220 -9.45 -20.16 -14.07
N ASN A 221 -9.90 -19.61 -15.20
CA ASN A 221 -9.01 -19.29 -16.33
C ASN A 221 -9.58 -18.20 -17.26
N ASP A 222 -8.68 -17.58 -18.02
CA ASP A 222 -9.00 -16.49 -18.95
C ASP A 222 -9.99 -16.88 -20.05
N TYR A 223 -10.00 -18.14 -20.49
CA TYR A 223 -10.94 -18.60 -21.51
C TYR A 223 -12.38 -18.55 -20.97
N LEU A 224 -12.61 -19.04 -19.75
CA LEU A 224 -13.92 -19.01 -19.10
C LEU A 224 -14.35 -17.58 -18.81
N ALA A 225 -13.45 -16.74 -18.27
CA ALA A 225 -13.74 -15.32 -18.06
C ALA A 225 -14.24 -14.63 -19.34
N ARG A 226 -13.52 -14.81 -20.46
CA ARG A 226 -13.87 -14.20 -21.76
C ARG A 226 -15.14 -14.77 -22.35
N ARG A 227 -15.31 -16.10 -22.30
CA ARG A 227 -16.51 -16.79 -22.77
C ARG A 227 -17.74 -16.29 -22.01
N ASP A 228 -17.67 -16.26 -20.69
CA ASP A 228 -18.83 -15.96 -19.84
C ASP A 228 -19.16 -14.47 -19.86
N ALA A 229 -18.15 -13.59 -19.91
CA ALA A 229 -18.35 -12.16 -20.14
C ALA A 229 -19.06 -11.89 -21.48
N GLN A 230 -18.66 -12.59 -22.55
CA GLN A 230 -19.32 -12.44 -23.84
C GLN A 230 -20.75 -12.99 -23.83
N TRP A 231 -20.94 -14.16 -23.20
CA TRP A 231 -22.21 -14.87 -23.22
C TRP A 231 -23.25 -14.20 -22.32
N MET A 232 -22.96 -14.05 -21.03
CA MET A 232 -23.87 -13.42 -20.07
C MET A 232 -23.92 -11.90 -20.26
N GLY A 233 -22.89 -11.32 -20.89
CA GLY A 233 -22.86 -9.93 -21.36
C GLY A 233 -24.09 -9.50 -22.14
N MET A 234 -24.72 -10.41 -22.87
CA MET A 234 -25.95 -10.12 -23.62
C MET A 234 -27.09 -9.64 -22.70
N ILE A 235 -27.23 -10.20 -21.50
CA ILE A 235 -28.25 -9.80 -20.53
C ILE A 235 -27.93 -8.39 -20.01
N TYR A 236 -26.70 -8.18 -19.54
CA TYR A 236 -26.30 -6.92 -18.93
C TYR A 236 -26.36 -5.75 -19.92
N ASN A 237 -25.83 -5.96 -21.14
CA ASN A 237 -25.88 -4.95 -22.20
C ASN A 237 -27.32 -4.66 -22.63
N PHE A 238 -28.20 -5.67 -22.67
CA PHE A 238 -29.62 -5.42 -22.90
C PHE A 238 -30.19 -4.50 -21.83
N LEU A 239 -29.84 -4.71 -20.56
CA LEU A 239 -30.31 -3.93 -19.41
C LEU A 239 -29.52 -2.63 -19.13
N GLY A 240 -28.62 -2.23 -20.04
CA GLY A 240 -27.88 -0.97 -19.95
C GLY A 240 -26.64 -1.00 -19.04
N LEU A 241 -26.25 -2.17 -18.51
CA LEU A 241 -25.00 -2.33 -17.77
C LEU A 241 -23.85 -2.73 -18.68
N THR A 242 -22.65 -2.30 -18.31
CA THR A 242 -21.42 -2.57 -19.05
C THR A 242 -20.63 -3.74 -18.46
N VAL A 243 -19.95 -4.49 -19.33
CA VAL A 243 -19.17 -5.68 -18.95
C VAL A 243 -17.74 -5.56 -19.43
N GLY A 244 -16.79 -5.73 -18.51
CA GLY A 244 -15.36 -5.75 -18.75
C GLY A 244 -14.78 -7.14 -18.51
N VAL A 245 -13.60 -7.40 -19.09
CA VAL A 245 -12.85 -8.64 -18.86
C VAL A 245 -11.37 -8.35 -18.72
N VAL A 246 -10.78 -8.77 -17.60
CA VAL A 246 -9.34 -8.71 -17.37
C VAL A 246 -8.72 -10.07 -17.67
N HIS A 247 -7.76 -10.08 -18.60
CA HIS A 247 -7.08 -11.30 -19.05
C HIS A 247 -5.63 -11.00 -19.44
N GLU A 248 -4.80 -12.03 -19.67
CA GLU A 248 -3.35 -11.90 -19.96
C GLU A 248 -3.02 -11.08 -21.21
N GLY A 249 -3.97 -10.92 -22.13
CA GLY A 249 -3.80 -10.16 -23.36
C GLY A 249 -3.86 -8.64 -23.16
N ILE A 250 -4.38 -8.18 -22.01
CA ILE A 250 -4.44 -6.76 -21.66
C ILE A 250 -3.31 -6.48 -20.69
N GLN A 251 -2.38 -5.61 -21.10
CA GLN A 251 -1.18 -5.35 -20.34
C GLN A 251 -1.52 -4.77 -18.94
N PRO A 252 -0.93 -5.33 -17.87
CA PRO A 252 -0.87 -4.73 -16.53
C PRO A 252 -0.68 -3.21 -16.47
N SER A 253 -1.38 -2.55 -15.54
CA SER A 253 -1.13 -1.13 -15.19
C SER A 253 -1.21 -0.17 -16.39
N THR A 254 -2.14 -0.44 -17.31
CA THR A 254 -2.42 0.38 -18.49
C THR A 254 -3.81 1.03 -18.42
N PRO A 255 -4.05 2.12 -19.16
CA PRO A 255 -5.40 2.69 -19.29
C PRO A 255 -6.43 1.69 -19.82
N GLU A 256 -6.05 0.80 -20.75
CA GLU A 256 -6.92 -0.27 -21.24
C GLU A 256 -7.33 -1.23 -20.13
N ARG A 257 -6.39 -1.59 -19.24
CA ARG A 257 -6.67 -2.40 -18.05
C ARG A 257 -7.64 -1.69 -17.11
N LYS A 258 -7.40 -0.40 -16.86
CA LYS A 258 -8.27 0.45 -16.04
C LYS A 258 -9.68 0.50 -16.63
N GLU A 259 -9.84 0.64 -17.94
CA GLU A 259 -11.14 0.67 -18.62
C GLU A 259 -11.97 -0.62 -18.43
N GLN A 260 -11.34 -1.77 -18.16
CA GLN A 260 -12.06 -3.01 -17.84
C GLN A 260 -12.63 -3.01 -16.42
N TYR A 261 -11.88 -2.45 -15.47
CA TYR A 261 -12.37 -2.20 -14.11
C TYR A 261 -13.41 -1.08 -14.09
N LEU A 262 -13.27 -0.10 -15.01
CA LEU A 262 -14.24 0.77 -15.72
C LEU A 262 -15.70 0.33 -15.88
N LYS A 263 -15.97 -0.97 -15.94
CA LYS A 263 -17.31 -1.46 -16.24
C LYS A 263 -18.12 -1.73 -14.97
N ASP A 264 -19.43 -1.94 -15.11
CA ASP A 264 -20.30 -2.27 -13.98
C ASP A 264 -19.97 -3.68 -13.45
N ILE A 265 -19.60 -4.58 -14.35
CA ILE A 265 -19.27 -5.98 -14.03
C ILE A 265 -17.94 -6.32 -14.70
N THR A 266 -16.96 -6.81 -13.95
CA THR A 266 -15.64 -7.21 -14.46
C THR A 266 -15.40 -8.70 -14.24
N TYR A 267 -15.16 -9.43 -15.33
CA TYR A 267 -14.78 -10.84 -15.31
C TYR A 267 -13.26 -10.98 -15.29
N GLY A 268 -12.74 -11.97 -14.58
CA GLY A 268 -11.30 -12.22 -14.54
C GLY A 268 -10.92 -13.51 -13.84
N THR A 269 -9.61 -13.72 -13.69
CA THR A 269 -9.05 -14.79 -12.86
C THR A 269 -8.60 -14.25 -11.51
N ASN A 270 -8.52 -15.11 -10.50
CA ASN A 270 -7.96 -14.76 -9.19
C ASN A 270 -6.54 -14.18 -9.29
N ASN A 271 -5.72 -14.73 -10.19
CA ASN A 271 -4.37 -14.25 -10.48
C ASN A 271 -4.41 -12.84 -11.09
N ALA A 272 -5.27 -12.60 -12.08
CA ALA A 272 -5.43 -11.28 -12.69
C ALA A 272 -5.79 -10.21 -11.65
N PHE A 273 -6.83 -10.46 -10.85
CA PHE A 273 -7.27 -9.54 -9.80
C PHE A 273 -6.19 -9.37 -8.71
N GLY A 274 -5.60 -10.45 -8.22
CA GLY A 274 -4.61 -10.39 -7.14
C GLY A 274 -3.30 -9.72 -7.56
N PHE A 275 -2.80 -9.94 -8.78
CA PHE A 275 -1.62 -9.24 -9.27
C PHE A 275 -1.89 -7.78 -9.62
N ASP A 276 -3.09 -7.43 -10.09
CA ASP A 276 -3.48 -6.02 -10.25
C ASP A 276 -3.50 -5.33 -8.87
N TYR A 277 -4.10 -5.95 -7.85
CA TYR A 277 -4.08 -5.44 -6.47
C TYR A 277 -2.65 -5.21 -5.95
N LEU A 278 -1.76 -6.22 -6.10
CA LEU A 278 -0.37 -6.07 -5.68
C LEU A 278 0.36 -4.95 -6.45
N ARG A 279 0.08 -4.78 -7.75
CA ARG A 279 0.68 -3.71 -8.56
C ARG A 279 0.15 -2.34 -8.17
N ASP A 280 -1.14 -2.21 -7.91
CA ASP A 280 -1.77 -0.96 -7.47
C ASP A 280 -1.18 -0.48 -6.14
N ASN A 281 -0.81 -1.40 -5.24
CA ASN A 281 -0.11 -1.07 -3.99
C ASN A 281 1.40 -0.73 -4.16
N MET A 282 1.92 -0.79 -5.39
CA MET A 282 3.31 -0.41 -5.72
C MET A 282 3.39 0.80 -6.66
N VAL A 283 2.26 1.35 -7.11
CA VAL A 283 2.27 2.54 -7.96
C VAL A 283 2.70 3.78 -7.18
N VAL A 284 3.41 4.68 -7.85
CA VAL A 284 3.94 5.91 -7.23
C VAL A 284 2.93 7.05 -7.30
N THR A 285 1.99 6.99 -8.24
CA THR A 285 0.96 8.02 -8.44
C THR A 285 -0.44 7.40 -8.54
N PRO A 286 -1.49 8.07 -8.05
CA PRO A 286 -2.85 7.52 -8.06
C PRO A 286 -3.38 7.15 -9.45
N GLU A 287 -2.91 7.82 -10.51
CA GLU A 287 -3.33 7.56 -11.89
C GLU A 287 -2.90 6.17 -12.37
N GLY A 288 -1.86 5.59 -11.75
CA GLY A 288 -1.37 4.25 -12.04
C GLY A 288 -2.26 3.12 -11.51
N VAL A 289 -3.18 3.42 -10.58
CA VAL A 289 -4.13 2.44 -10.02
C VAL A 289 -5.13 2.04 -11.10
N VAL A 290 -5.29 0.72 -11.31
CA VAL A 290 -6.25 0.19 -12.29
C VAL A 290 -7.53 -0.30 -11.65
N GLN A 291 -7.49 -0.83 -10.43
CA GLN A 291 -8.67 -1.32 -9.71
C GLN A 291 -9.48 -0.18 -9.09
N ARG A 292 -10.69 -0.54 -8.66
CA ARG A 292 -11.52 0.25 -7.75
C ARG A 292 -11.60 -0.41 -6.39
N GLU A 293 -12.39 0.18 -5.51
CA GLU A 293 -12.80 -0.44 -4.25
C GLU A 293 -13.38 -1.86 -4.45
N HIS A 294 -13.02 -2.78 -3.56
CA HIS A 294 -13.47 -4.17 -3.62
C HIS A 294 -14.84 -4.34 -2.96
N TYR A 295 -15.91 -4.07 -3.72
CA TYR A 295 -17.28 -4.11 -3.21
C TYR A 295 -17.88 -5.51 -3.10
N TYR A 296 -18.03 -6.22 -4.23
CA TYR A 296 -18.67 -7.54 -4.28
C TYR A 296 -18.01 -8.44 -5.32
N ALA A 297 -17.79 -9.70 -4.95
CA ALA A 297 -17.18 -10.69 -5.83
C ALA A 297 -17.91 -12.04 -5.73
N ILE A 298 -18.20 -12.64 -6.89
CA ILE A 298 -18.62 -14.04 -6.99
C ILE A 298 -17.42 -14.85 -7.49
N ILE A 299 -17.15 -15.97 -6.82
CA ILE A 299 -16.05 -16.87 -7.18
C ILE A 299 -16.66 -18.15 -7.75
N ASP A 300 -16.50 -18.35 -9.05
CA ASP A 300 -16.81 -19.62 -9.70
C ASP A 300 -15.75 -20.67 -9.35
N GLU A 301 -16.19 -21.90 -9.12
CA GLU A 301 -15.36 -23.00 -8.59
C GLU A 301 -14.54 -22.60 -7.34
N VAL A 302 -15.27 -22.13 -6.32
CA VAL A 302 -14.72 -21.61 -5.06
C VAL A 302 -13.77 -22.56 -4.33
N ASP A 303 -13.97 -23.87 -4.45
CA ASP A 303 -13.08 -24.89 -3.91
C ASP A 303 -11.70 -24.86 -4.58
N SER A 304 -11.67 -24.76 -5.91
CA SER A 304 -10.43 -24.64 -6.67
C SER A 304 -9.67 -23.37 -6.31
N VAL A 305 -10.38 -22.24 -6.20
CA VAL A 305 -9.75 -20.93 -5.96
C VAL A 305 -9.35 -20.74 -4.49
N LEU A 306 -10.28 -20.90 -3.55
CA LEU A 306 -10.07 -20.57 -2.13
C LEU A 306 -9.46 -21.70 -1.30
N ILE A 307 -9.42 -22.94 -1.81
CA ILE A 307 -8.80 -24.08 -1.11
C ILE A 307 -7.54 -24.54 -1.83
N ASP A 308 -7.65 -24.90 -3.12
CA ASP A 308 -6.51 -25.49 -3.84
C ASP A 308 -5.43 -24.48 -4.21
N GLU A 309 -5.81 -23.33 -4.79
CA GLU A 309 -4.89 -22.30 -5.23
C GLU A 309 -4.37 -21.42 -4.09
N ALA A 310 -5.18 -21.22 -3.03
CA ALA A 310 -4.82 -20.44 -1.85
C ALA A 310 -3.58 -20.94 -1.09
N ARG A 311 -3.06 -22.13 -1.43
CA ARG A 311 -1.80 -22.68 -0.90
C ARG A 311 -0.56 -21.92 -1.36
N THR A 312 -0.63 -21.22 -2.51
CA THR A 312 0.51 -20.51 -3.08
C THR A 312 0.24 -19.01 -3.06
N PRO A 313 1.09 -18.20 -2.38
CA PRO A 313 0.90 -16.75 -2.39
C PRO A 313 1.22 -16.16 -3.77
N LEU A 314 0.56 -15.06 -4.10
CA LEU A 314 0.92 -14.23 -5.25
C LEU A 314 2.17 -13.40 -4.89
N ILE A 315 3.22 -13.52 -5.71
CA ILE A 315 4.51 -12.86 -5.45
C ILE A 315 4.94 -12.11 -6.71
N ILE A 316 5.23 -10.81 -6.55
CA ILE A 316 5.94 -10.03 -7.57
C ILE A 316 7.42 -10.00 -7.17
N SER A 317 8.27 -10.62 -7.99
CA SER A 317 9.72 -10.61 -7.80
C SER A 317 10.38 -9.75 -8.87
N GLY A 318 11.20 -8.78 -8.45
CA GLY A 318 12.05 -7.99 -9.33
C GLY A 318 13.52 -8.41 -9.23
N PRO A 319 14.34 -8.17 -10.26
CA PRO A 319 15.78 -8.33 -10.12
C PRO A 319 16.29 -7.43 -9.00
N VAL A 320 17.04 -7.98 -8.04
CA VAL A 320 17.82 -7.15 -7.10
C VAL A 320 18.84 -6.40 -7.95
N GLU A 321 18.68 -5.08 -8.07
CA GLU A 321 19.57 -4.30 -8.94
C GLU A 321 21.03 -4.60 -8.62
N SER A 322 21.82 -4.94 -9.65
CA SER A 322 23.28 -5.06 -9.56
C SER A 322 23.94 -3.78 -9.02
N SER A 323 23.21 -2.65 -9.03
CA SER A 323 23.59 -1.34 -8.49
C SER A 323 23.91 -1.40 -6.99
N ILE A 324 23.19 -2.22 -6.19
CA ILE A 324 23.34 -2.24 -4.73
C ILE A 324 24.71 -2.81 -4.34
N ALA A 325 25.10 -3.95 -4.93
CA ALA A 325 26.40 -4.54 -4.64
C ALA A 325 27.56 -3.68 -5.21
N GLU A 326 27.31 -2.92 -6.28
CA GLU A 326 28.30 -2.03 -6.88
C GLU A 326 28.53 -0.76 -6.04
N LYS A 327 27.47 -0.14 -5.48
CA LYS A 327 27.60 1.07 -4.65
C LYS A 327 28.41 0.81 -3.38
N TYR A 328 28.14 -0.28 -2.66
CA TYR A 328 28.92 -0.64 -1.47
C TYR A 328 30.37 -0.94 -1.83
N ARG A 329 30.63 -1.68 -2.92
CA ARG A 329 32.00 -1.93 -3.41
C ARG A 329 32.74 -0.65 -3.76
N ARG A 330 32.08 0.30 -4.43
CA ARG A 330 32.66 1.59 -4.84
C ARG A 330 33.07 2.43 -3.63
N TRP A 331 32.23 2.52 -2.61
CA TRP A 331 32.46 3.41 -1.46
C TRP A 331 33.19 2.75 -0.28
N ASN A 332 33.30 1.42 -0.25
CA ASN A 332 34.02 0.71 0.81
C ASN A 332 35.47 1.19 0.98
N GLY A 333 36.22 1.37 -0.11
CA GLY A 333 37.59 1.86 -0.08
C GLY A 333 37.73 3.26 0.54
N PRO A 334 37.02 4.28 -0.01
CA PRO A 334 36.99 5.62 0.56
C PRO A 334 36.54 5.67 2.02
N VAL A 335 35.47 4.96 2.39
CA VAL A 335 34.97 4.94 3.78
C VAL A 335 36.00 4.30 4.72
N ARG A 336 36.63 3.18 4.32
CA ARG A 336 37.70 2.57 5.09
C ARG A 336 38.88 3.52 5.31
N HIS A 337 39.22 4.33 4.31
CA HIS A 337 40.24 5.36 4.45
C HIS A 337 39.82 6.42 5.48
N LEU A 338 38.58 6.91 5.42
CA LEU A 338 38.05 7.87 6.38
C LEU A 338 38.07 7.32 7.82
N VAL A 339 37.63 6.08 8.01
CA VAL A 339 37.70 5.39 9.31
C VAL A 339 39.13 5.30 9.81
N SER A 340 40.11 5.00 8.94
CA SER A 340 41.51 4.94 9.35
C SER A 340 42.04 6.30 9.84
N LEU A 341 41.62 7.40 9.21
CA LEU A 341 41.99 8.76 9.63
C LEU A 341 41.36 9.10 10.99
N GLN A 342 40.06 8.79 11.16
CA GLN A 342 39.36 8.97 12.43
C GLN A 342 40.02 8.17 13.56
N MET A 343 40.31 6.89 13.33
CA MET A 343 40.95 6.03 14.33
C MET A 343 42.33 6.55 14.76
N ARG A 344 43.11 7.11 13.82
CA ARG A 344 44.39 7.77 14.13
C ARG A 344 44.20 9.03 14.98
N GLU A 345 43.20 9.84 14.65
CA GLU A 345 42.86 11.03 15.42
C GLU A 345 42.41 10.66 16.85
N SER A 346 41.54 9.66 16.99
CA SER A 346 41.09 9.14 18.28
C SER A 346 42.24 8.56 19.10
N ALA A 347 43.22 7.89 18.47
CA ALA A 347 44.43 7.42 19.15
C ALA A 347 45.29 8.58 19.68
N ASN A 348 45.43 9.66 18.90
CA ASN A 348 46.14 10.87 19.34
C ASN A 348 45.42 11.56 20.51
N LEU A 349 44.09 11.68 20.43
CA LEU A 349 43.26 12.21 21.51
C LEU A 349 43.41 11.39 22.80
N LEU A 350 43.38 10.06 22.70
CA LEU A 350 43.58 9.15 23.83
C LEU A 350 44.97 9.30 24.47
N ALA A 351 46.03 9.37 23.66
CA ALA A 351 47.38 9.54 24.16
C ALA A 351 47.57 10.88 24.89
N ASN A 352 47.01 11.96 24.33
CA ASN A 352 47.06 13.28 24.94
C ASN A 352 46.21 13.36 26.21
N ALA A 353 45.01 12.77 26.21
CA ALA A 353 44.14 12.70 27.38
C ALA A 353 44.84 11.98 28.54
N ARG A 354 45.47 10.83 28.30
CA ARG A 354 46.25 10.10 29.33
C ARG A 354 47.38 10.93 29.91
N ARG A 355 48.13 11.64 29.05
CA ARG A 355 49.22 12.51 29.49
C ARG A 355 48.71 13.68 30.35
N LEU A 356 47.62 14.31 29.94
CA LEU A 356 47.00 15.39 30.69
C LEU A 356 46.43 14.89 32.01
N TRP A 357 45.79 13.71 32.02
CA TRP A 357 45.25 13.11 33.23
C TRP A 357 46.33 12.87 34.27
N LYS A 358 47.44 12.22 33.89
CA LYS A 358 48.60 12.02 34.75
C LYS A 358 49.18 13.35 35.26
N LYS A 359 49.31 14.35 34.38
CA LYS A 359 49.79 15.68 34.78
C LYS A 359 48.88 16.33 35.82
N ALA A 360 47.57 16.14 35.73
CA ALA A 360 46.64 16.66 36.71
C ALA A 360 46.77 15.98 38.08
N GLU A 361 47.01 14.66 38.10
CA GLU A 361 47.30 13.92 39.34
C GLU A 361 48.58 14.44 40.01
N ASP A 362 49.66 14.64 39.23
CA ASP A 362 50.92 15.19 39.73
C ASP A 362 50.72 16.60 40.32
N LEU A 363 49.96 17.48 39.64
CA LEU A 363 49.65 18.84 40.11
C LEU A 363 48.79 18.85 41.38
N GLU A 364 47.87 17.90 41.51
CA GLU A 364 47.04 17.77 42.72
C GLU A 364 47.88 17.32 43.91
N ALA A 365 48.82 16.38 43.70
CA ALA A 365 49.78 15.98 44.72
C ALA A 365 50.71 17.12 45.16
N GLU A 366 51.00 18.08 44.28
CA GLU A 366 51.73 19.33 44.58
C GLU A 366 50.88 20.41 45.28
N GLY A 367 49.59 20.15 45.56
CA GLY A 367 48.67 21.10 46.18
C GLY A 367 48.12 22.17 45.23
N LYS A 368 48.30 22.03 43.91
CA LYS A 368 47.81 22.97 42.88
C LYS A 368 46.44 22.56 42.32
N GLY A 369 45.45 22.37 43.19
CA GLY A 369 44.12 21.83 42.84
C GLY A 369 43.38 22.61 41.74
N GLY A 370 43.52 23.94 41.69
CA GLY A 370 42.90 24.77 40.66
C GLY A 370 43.47 24.52 39.25
N GLU A 371 44.79 24.35 39.13
CA GLU A 371 45.43 24.00 37.85
C GLU A 371 45.13 22.54 37.45
N ALA A 372 45.13 21.62 38.42
CA ALA A 372 44.76 20.23 38.21
C ALA A 372 43.34 20.09 37.64
N SER A 373 42.37 20.83 38.17
CA SER A 373 40.99 20.85 37.68
C SER A 373 40.89 21.30 36.21
N LYS A 374 41.62 22.36 35.83
CA LYS A 374 41.65 22.85 34.44
C LYS A 374 42.23 21.81 33.48
N ILE A 375 43.30 21.12 33.88
CA ILE A 375 43.94 20.07 33.07
C ILE A 375 43.04 18.83 32.96
N ARG A 376 42.32 18.45 34.02
CA ARG A 376 41.30 17.39 33.98
C ARG A 376 40.19 17.71 32.99
N GLY A 377 39.70 18.95 32.97
CA GLY A 377 38.71 19.39 31.98
C GLY A 377 39.19 19.18 30.54
N GLN A 378 40.42 19.57 30.22
CA GLN A 378 41.00 19.35 28.89
C GLN A 378 41.10 17.87 28.52
N ALA A 379 41.50 17.02 29.47
CA ALA A 379 41.55 15.58 29.27
C ALA A 379 40.14 14.99 29.06
N ALA A 380 39.15 15.45 29.83
CA ALA A 380 37.75 15.05 29.70
C ALA A 380 37.16 15.44 28.34
N THR A 381 37.43 16.65 27.83
CA THR A 381 37.01 17.07 26.48
C THR A 381 37.59 16.15 25.40
N MET A 382 38.87 15.77 25.51
CA MET A 382 39.48 14.83 24.55
C MET A 382 38.86 13.44 24.61
N LEU A 383 38.55 12.94 25.81
CA LEU A 383 37.87 11.66 25.99
C LEU A 383 36.42 11.70 25.52
N LEU A 384 35.74 12.84 25.64
CA LEU A 384 34.41 13.05 25.07
C LEU A 384 34.44 13.00 23.53
N MET A 385 35.44 13.61 22.90
CA MET A 385 35.65 13.49 21.45
C MET A 385 35.90 12.03 21.00
N VAL A 386 36.59 11.24 21.84
CA VAL A 386 36.77 9.80 21.59
C VAL A 386 35.46 9.03 21.75
N LYS A 387 34.65 9.36 22.77
CA LYS A 387 33.29 8.83 22.94
C LYS A 387 32.44 9.09 21.70
N ARG A 388 32.46 10.33 21.21
CA ARG A 388 31.70 10.80 20.04
C ARG A 388 32.19 10.23 18.71
N SER A 389 33.38 9.64 18.61
CA SER A 389 33.90 9.12 17.33
C SER A 389 34.12 7.61 17.31
N THR A 390 34.68 7.06 18.38
CA THR A 390 35.07 5.65 18.48
C THR A 390 34.76 5.09 19.87
N PRO A 391 33.48 5.02 20.28
CA PRO A 391 33.09 4.66 21.64
C PRO A 391 33.49 3.22 22.02
N LYS A 392 33.50 2.30 21.05
CA LYS A 392 33.93 0.90 21.24
C LYS A 392 35.45 0.70 21.29
N ASN A 393 36.26 1.77 21.30
CA ASN A 393 37.72 1.65 21.33
C ASN A 393 38.20 0.97 22.64
N PRO A 394 38.96 -0.15 22.59
CA PRO A 394 39.36 -0.89 23.79
C PRO A 394 40.18 -0.07 24.80
N GLN A 395 41.00 0.87 24.31
CA GLN A 395 41.81 1.73 25.17
C GLN A 395 40.98 2.81 25.86
N TYR A 396 39.93 3.30 25.21
CA TYR A 396 38.96 4.22 25.78
C TYR A 396 38.12 3.51 26.84
N LEU A 397 37.53 2.36 26.49
CA LEU A 397 36.74 1.53 27.41
C LEU A 397 37.51 1.13 28.66
N LYS A 398 38.83 0.93 28.56
CA LYS A 398 39.68 0.67 29.72
C LYS A 398 39.82 1.88 30.65
N LEU A 399 39.94 3.09 30.11
CA LEU A 399 40.10 4.32 30.89
C LEU A 399 38.82 4.71 31.63
N ILE A 400 37.68 4.66 30.95
CA ILE A 400 36.39 5.07 31.55
C ILE A 400 35.88 4.10 32.63
N LYS A 401 36.56 2.96 32.85
CA LYS A 401 36.30 2.11 34.03
C LYS A 401 36.73 2.80 35.33
N GLU A 402 37.61 3.78 35.27
CA GLU A 402 37.99 4.60 36.41
C GLU A 402 36.85 5.60 36.72
N PRO A 403 36.23 5.54 37.91
CA PRO A 403 35.02 6.34 38.20
C PRO A 403 35.23 7.85 38.08
N GLU A 404 36.44 8.34 38.36
CA GLU A 404 36.77 9.77 38.26
C GLU A 404 36.85 10.25 36.82
N ILE A 405 37.45 9.45 35.94
CA ILE A 405 37.50 9.72 34.50
C ILE A 405 36.07 9.73 33.92
N LEU A 406 35.28 8.72 34.25
CA LEU A 406 33.89 8.63 33.77
C LEU A 406 33.05 9.84 34.21
N LYS A 407 33.15 10.22 35.49
CA LYS A 407 32.46 11.40 36.02
C LYS A 407 32.88 12.68 35.30
N ALA A 408 34.17 12.86 35.04
CA ALA A 408 34.67 14.04 34.35
C ALA A 408 34.17 14.12 32.90
N VAL A 409 34.16 13.00 32.17
CA VAL A 409 33.64 12.93 30.78
C VAL A 409 32.14 13.23 30.76
N ASN A 410 31.35 12.60 31.63
CA ASN A 410 29.90 12.83 31.69
C ASN A 410 29.57 14.27 32.12
N HIS A 411 30.38 14.85 33.00
CA HIS A 411 30.22 16.24 33.40
C HIS A 411 30.49 17.22 32.25
N GLU A 412 31.58 17.00 31.50
CA GLU A 412 31.87 17.80 30.30
C GLU A 412 30.75 17.66 29.26
N GLU A 413 30.26 16.44 29.01
CA GLU A 413 29.14 16.18 28.10
C GLU A 413 27.87 16.93 28.51
N ALA A 414 27.50 16.87 29.80
CA ALA A 414 26.34 17.59 30.33
C ALA A 414 26.46 19.11 30.17
N ILE A 415 27.65 19.67 30.36
CA ILE A 415 27.92 21.10 30.12
C ILE A 415 27.68 21.44 28.64
N ARG A 416 28.25 20.67 27.71
CA ARG A 416 28.11 20.93 26.26
C ARG A 416 26.69 20.80 25.77
N LEU A 417 25.94 19.84 26.29
CA LEU A 417 24.52 19.67 25.97
C LEU A 417 23.69 20.85 26.47
N ARG A 418 23.90 21.26 27.73
CA ARG A 418 23.22 22.42 28.33
C ARG A 418 23.52 23.71 27.58
N ASP A 419 24.79 23.92 27.23
CA ASP A 419 25.27 25.15 26.62
C ASP A 419 25.16 25.12 25.08
N LYS A 420 24.70 24.00 24.50
CA LYS A 420 24.53 23.75 23.05
C LYS A 420 25.83 23.92 22.24
N THR A 421 26.96 23.51 22.80
CA THR A 421 28.31 23.66 22.21
C THR A 421 28.95 22.32 21.79
N MET A 422 28.15 21.25 21.64
CA MET A 422 28.66 19.94 21.19
C MET A 422 29.21 19.99 19.76
N ASN A 423 28.54 20.76 18.88
CA ASN A 423 28.93 20.90 17.47
C ASN A 423 30.38 21.37 17.30
N GLU A 424 30.91 22.19 18.21
CA GLU A 424 32.31 22.66 18.18
C GLU A 424 33.34 21.53 18.34
N LEU A 425 32.96 20.43 18.99
CA LEU A 425 33.78 19.23 19.11
C LEU A 425 33.57 18.31 17.92
N ASP A 426 32.31 18.14 17.52
CA ASP A 426 31.91 17.28 16.42
C ASP A 426 32.57 17.72 15.10
N GLU A 427 32.64 19.03 14.80
CA GLU A 427 33.30 19.59 13.61
C GLU A 427 34.80 19.22 13.50
N LYS A 428 35.46 18.87 14.60
CA LYS A 428 36.87 18.46 14.61
C LYS A 428 37.06 17.00 14.19
N LEU A 429 36.00 16.21 14.24
CA LEU A 429 35.97 14.80 13.87
C LEU A 429 35.61 14.66 12.39
N TYR A 430 35.87 13.51 11.79
CA TYR A 430 35.44 13.17 10.42
C TYR A 430 34.02 12.61 10.39
N PHE A 431 33.61 11.92 11.45
CA PHE A 431 32.24 11.48 11.66
C PHE A 431 31.98 11.35 13.15
N VAL A 432 30.70 11.30 13.49
CA VAL A 432 30.22 11.29 14.86
C VAL A 432 29.25 10.14 15.04
N VAL A 433 29.42 9.41 16.13
CA VAL A 433 28.59 8.28 16.53
C VAL A 433 27.59 8.75 17.59
N ASP A 434 26.32 8.46 17.34
CA ASP A 434 25.27 8.54 18.33
C ASP A 434 24.87 7.12 18.77
N GLU A 435 25.24 6.75 19.99
CA GLU A 435 24.93 5.42 20.54
C GLU A 435 23.45 5.29 20.93
N HIS A 436 22.75 6.40 21.19
CA HIS A 436 21.33 6.38 21.55
C HIS A 436 20.46 6.19 20.30
N GLU A 437 20.75 6.92 19.23
CA GLU A 437 20.06 6.80 17.95
C GLU A 437 20.61 5.66 17.07
N ASN A 438 21.69 5.00 17.51
CA ASN A 438 22.39 3.97 16.75
C ASN A 438 22.74 4.44 15.33
N SER A 439 23.21 5.69 15.23
CA SER A 439 23.44 6.42 13.98
C SER A 439 24.89 6.91 13.90
N ILE A 440 25.39 7.08 12.66
CA ILE A 440 26.68 7.70 12.39
C ILE A 440 26.48 8.82 11.38
N ASN A 441 26.91 10.02 11.75
CA ASN A 441 26.74 11.22 10.95
C ASN A 441 28.10 11.74 10.46
N LEU A 442 28.19 12.03 9.17
CA LEU A 442 29.36 12.68 8.57
C LEU A 442 29.40 14.15 8.94
N THR A 443 30.56 14.61 9.39
CA THR A 443 30.86 16.04 9.57
C THR A 443 31.29 16.65 8.24
N ASP A 444 31.36 17.97 8.15
CA ASP A 444 31.88 18.66 6.96
C ASP A 444 33.31 18.22 6.63
N LYS A 445 34.15 18.09 7.66
CA LYS A 445 35.51 17.55 7.53
C LYS A 445 35.52 16.14 6.90
N GLY A 446 34.56 15.28 7.28
CA GLY A 446 34.40 13.96 6.68
C GLY A 446 33.94 13.99 5.24
N ARG A 447 32.94 14.83 4.93
CA ARG A 447 32.42 15.04 3.58
C ARG A 447 33.50 15.54 2.63
N GLU A 448 34.30 16.51 3.07
CA GLU A 448 35.41 17.05 2.29
C GLU A 448 36.46 15.99 1.94
N GLU A 449 36.83 15.13 2.89
CA GLU A 449 37.76 14.03 2.62
C GLU A 449 37.18 13.00 1.66
N LEU A 450 35.92 12.60 1.83
CA LEU A 450 35.27 11.65 0.93
C LEU A 450 35.06 12.25 -0.48
N ALA A 451 34.85 13.55 -0.59
CA ALA A 451 34.62 14.23 -1.87
C ALA A 451 35.88 14.21 -2.76
N ARG A 452 37.07 13.97 -2.19
CA ARG A 452 38.30 13.77 -2.98
C ARG A 452 38.22 12.52 -3.88
N PHE A 453 37.37 11.56 -3.53
CA PHE A 453 37.16 10.32 -4.28
C PHE A 453 36.04 10.43 -5.34
N SER A 454 35.32 11.55 -5.42
CA SER A 454 34.11 11.70 -6.25
C SER A 454 34.36 12.17 -7.70
N LYS A 455 35.60 12.16 -8.20
CA LYS A 455 35.97 12.64 -9.55
C LYS A 455 35.44 14.06 -9.88
N LYS A 456 35.61 15.01 -8.95
CA LYS A 456 35.34 16.47 -9.07
C LYS A 456 33.98 16.99 -8.60
N ASP A 457 33.04 16.16 -8.13
CA ASP A 457 31.81 16.66 -7.49
C ASP A 457 32.03 16.89 -5.99
N LYS A 458 32.30 18.15 -5.62
CA LYS A 458 32.50 18.56 -4.21
C LYS A 458 31.21 18.52 -3.39
N GLU A 459 30.05 18.52 -4.05
CA GLU A 459 28.73 18.58 -3.41
C GLU A 459 28.00 17.24 -3.49
N ILE A 460 28.70 16.15 -3.82
CA ILE A 460 28.09 14.81 -3.98
C ILE A 460 27.30 14.33 -2.75
N PHE A 461 27.63 14.83 -1.56
CA PHE A 461 26.96 14.48 -0.30
C PHE A 461 25.92 15.51 0.16
N VAL A 462 25.77 16.62 -0.58
CA VAL A 462 24.76 17.65 -0.30
C VAL A 462 23.48 17.23 -0.99
N LEU A 463 22.43 16.96 -0.21
CA LEU A 463 21.11 16.68 -0.75
C LEU A 463 20.52 18.00 -1.29
N PRO A 464 20.04 18.02 -2.55
CA PRO A 464 19.32 19.19 -3.05
C PRO A 464 17.98 19.32 -2.31
N ASP A 465 17.56 20.56 -2.09
CA ASP A 465 16.21 20.85 -1.59
C ASP A 465 15.22 20.63 -2.74
N LEU A 466 14.49 19.52 -2.69
CA LEU A 466 13.52 19.17 -3.72
C LEU A 466 12.43 20.24 -3.84
N ALA A 467 11.94 20.79 -2.72
CA ALA A 467 10.84 21.75 -2.76
C ALA A 467 11.25 23.04 -3.44
N ASP A 468 12.44 23.56 -3.09
CA ASP A 468 12.98 24.78 -3.70
C ASP A 468 13.36 24.57 -5.18
N GLU A 469 14.02 23.45 -5.54
CA GLU A 469 14.37 23.18 -6.94
C GLU A 469 13.13 22.95 -7.83
N LEU A 470 12.11 22.24 -7.33
CA LEU A 470 10.87 22.00 -8.08
C LEU A 470 10.06 23.29 -8.23
N SER A 471 9.95 24.10 -7.16
CA SER A 471 9.26 25.39 -7.20
C SER A 471 9.88 26.35 -8.22
N LYS A 472 11.22 26.40 -8.30
CA LYS A 472 11.94 27.16 -9.33
C LYS A 472 11.66 26.69 -10.75
N ILE A 473 11.53 25.38 -10.97
CA ILE A 473 11.21 24.81 -12.29
C ILE A 473 9.76 25.10 -12.67
N GLU A 474 8.84 25.03 -11.71
CA GLU A 474 7.42 25.31 -11.95
C GLU A 474 7.17 26.79 -12.23
N GLY A 475 7.84 27.68 -11.50
CA GLY A 475 7.71 29.13 -11.61
C GLY A 475 8.46 29.77 -12.79
N ASP A 476 9.19 29.00 -13.60
CA ASP A 476 9.87 29.52 -14.79
C ASP A 476 8.95 29.48 -16.02
N GLU A 477 8.44 30.66 -16.39
CA GLU A 477 7.55 30.87 -17.55
C GLU A 477 8.26 30.70 -18.90
N GLN A 478 9.59 30.61 -18.94
CA GLN A 478 10.35 30.44 -20.18
C GLN A 478 10.48 28.96 -20.60
N LEU A 479 10.13 28.03 -19.72
CA LEU A 479 10.22 26.60 -19.97
C LEU A 479 8.89 26.05 -20.48
N SER A 480 8.94 25.24 -21.54
CA SER A 480 7.77 24.44 -21.94
C SER A 480 7.46 23.36 -20.90
N GLU A 481 6.20 22.91 -20.83
CA GLU A 481 5.80 21.84 -19.89
C GLU A 481 6.60 20.55 -20.07
N ALA A 482 6.96 20.20 -21.31
CA ALA A 482 7.84 19.05 -21.59
C ALA A 482 9.25 19.25 -21.02
N GLU A 483 9.78 20.47 -21.05
CA GLU A 483 11.09 20.80 -20.48
C GLU A 483 11.06 20.82 -18.94
N LYS A 484 9.99 21.37 -18.35
CA LYS A 484 9.75 21.32 -16.91
C LYS A 484 9.76 19.87 -16.43
N GLN A 485 8.99 18.99 -17.07
CA GLN A 485 8.91 17.58 -16.68
C GLN A 485 10.27 16.87 -16.80
N ARG A 486 11.05 17.14 -17.85
CA ARG A 486 12.40 16.61 -18.01
C ARG A 486 13.34 17.10 -16.91
N LEU A 487 13.24 18.36 -16.51
CA LEU A 487 14.06 18.94 -15.44
C LEU A 487 13.66 18.38 -14.07
N LYS A 488 12.37 18.27 -13.76
CA LYS A 488 11.87 17.62 -12.54
C LYS A 488 12.43 16.20 -12.43
N GLN A 489 12.32 15.40 -13.49
CA GLN A 489 12.91 14.04 -13.51
C GLN A 489 14.42 14.04 -13.24
N LYS A 490 15.16 15.02 -13.78
CA LYS A 490 16.59 15.15 -13.54
C LYS A 490 16.90 15.49 -12.08
N VAL A 491 16.11 16.36 -11.45
CA VAL A 491 16.22 16.73 -10.03
C VAL A 491 15.94 15.52 -9.15
N TYR A 492 14.83 14.81 -9.37
CA TYR A 492 14.50 13.59 -8.65
C TYR A 492 15.58 12.52 -8.78
N LYS A 493 16.10 12.30 -9.99
CA LYS A 493 17.18 11.35 -10.23
C LYS A 493 18.44 11.73 -9.45
N LYS A 494 18.83 13.01 -9.47
CA LYS A 494 20.00 13.50 -8.73
C LYS A 494 19.82 13.36 -7.22
N PHE A 495 18.63 13.64 -6.69
CA PHE A 495 18.30 13.44 -5.29
C PHE A 495 18.40 11.97 -4.89
N ALA A 496 17.77 11.07 -5.66
CA ALA A 496 17.81 9.63 -5.42
C ALA A 496 19.26 9.10 -5.40
N GLU A 497 20.06 9.44 -6.42
CA GLU A 497 21.46 9.04 -6.50
C GLU A 497 22.28 9.50 -5.27
N ARG A 498 22.10 10.75 -4.83
CA ARG A 498 22.83 11.30 -3.67
C ARG A 498 22.34 10.71 -2.35
N SER A 499 21.03 10.50 -2.19
CA SER A 499 20.43 9.85 -1.04
C SER A 499 20.97 8.42 -0.87
N GLU A 500 21.02 7.65 -1.96
CA GLU A 500 21.58 6.31 -1.94
C GLU A 500 23.07 6.26 -1.57
N ILE A 501 23.87 7.21 -2.04
CA ILE A 501 25.29 7.32 -1.69
C ILE A 501 25.44 7.61 -0.19
N ASN A 502 24.69 8.57 0.33
CA ASN A 502 24.72 8.92 1.75
C ASN A 502 24.29 7.73 2.62
N HIS A 503 23.24 7.03 2.22
CA HIS A 503 22.79 5.80 2.89
C HIS A 503 23.88 4.72 2.87
N ALA A 504 24.48 4.43 1.72
CA ALA A 504 25.54 3.43 1.61
C ALA A 504 26.76 3.75 2.47
N ILE A 505 27.17 5.03 2.53
CA ILE A 505 28.28 5.47 3.37
C ILE A 505 27.95 5.35 4.86
N SER A 506 26.74 5.74 5.27
CA SER A 506 26.27 5.60 6.65
C SER A 506 26.32 4.13 7.10
N GLN A 507 25.80 3.20 6.28
CA GLN A 507 25.85 1.77 6.58
C GLN A 507 27.29 1.23 6.63
N LEU A 508 28.18 1.66 5.73
CA LEU A 508 29.59 1.27 5.76
C LEU A 508 30.30 1.79 7.02
N LEU A 509 30.07 3.06 7.40
CA LEU A 509 30.62 3.62 8.63
C LEU A 509 30.12 2.85 9.84
N LYS A 510 28.82 2.56 9.89
CA LYS A 510 28.19 1.78 10.96
C LYS A 510 28.84 0.40 11.06
N ALA A 511 28.99 -0.31 9.94
CA ALA A 511 29.67 -1.60 9.89
C ALA A 511 31.12 -1.55 10.40
N TYR A 512 31.90 -0.52 10.05
CA TYR A 512 33.30 -0.40 10.47
C TYR A 512 33.48 0.02 11.94
N VAL A 513 32.57 0.83 12.48
CA VAL A 513 32.76 1.52 13.77
C VAL A 513 31.97 0.85 14.89
N MET A 514 30.77 0.35 14.58
CA MET A 514 29.85 -0.19 15.58
C MET A 514 29.83 -1.72 15.61
N PHE A 515 30.30 -2.41 14.57
CA PHE A 515 30.25 -3.87 14.49
C PHE A 515 31.66 -4.47 14.43
N ALA A 516 31.98 -5.29 15.43
CA ALA A 516 33.24 -6.00 15.56
C ALA A 516 33.09 -7.44 15.06
N LYS A 517 34.00 -7.83 14.16
CA LYS A 517 34.14 -9.21 13.74
C LYS A 517 34.50 -10.09 14.94
N ASP A 518 33.92 -11.29 14.99
CA ASP A 518 34.08 -12.30 16.03
C ASP A 518 33.48 -11.89 17.40
N VAL A 519 32.73 -10.78 17.44
CA VAL A 519 31.96 -10.33 18.61
C VAL A 519 30.49 -10.18 18.21
N ASP A 520 30.20 -9.32 17.23
CA ASP A 520 28.84 -9.03 16.78
C ASP A 520 28.44 -9.92 15.60
N TYR A 521 29.41 -10.37 14.80
CA TYR A 521 29.20 -11.29 13.67
C TYR A 521 30.44 -12.13 13.36
N VAL A 522 30.24 -13.27 12.69
CA VAL A 522 31.31 -14.10 12.12
C VAL A 522 31.13 -14.26 10.61
N VAL A 523 32.21 -14.56 9.89
CA VAL A 523 32.15 -14.84 8.45
C VAL A 523 32.51 -16.31 8.21
N GLN A 524 31.54 -17.10 7.73
CA GLN A 524 31.72 -18.52 7.43
C GLN A 524 31.21 -18.83 6.02
N GLN A 525 32.01 -19.55 5.22
CA GLN A 525 31.70 -19.89 3.83
C GLN A 525 31.29 -18.67 2.97
N GLY A 526 31.91 -17.52 3.22
CA GLY A 526 31.60 -16.27 2.52
C GLY A 526 30.28 -15.60 2.93
N LYS A 527 29.62 -16.07 3.99
CA LYS A 527 28.37 -15.49 4.53
C LYS A 527 28.62 -14.87 5.90
N VAL A 528 27.98 -13.72 6.16
CA VAL A 528 27.93 -13.09 7.47
C VAL A 528 26.88 -13.82 8.32
N ILE A 529 27.23 -14.20 9.55
CA ILE A 529 26.33 -14.82 10.52
C ILE A 529 26.37 -13.96 11.78
N ILE A 530 25.20 -13.51 12.25
CA ILE A 530 25.07 -12.65 13.42
C ILE A 530 25.33 -13.48 14.69
N VAL A 531 26.04 -12.89 15.65
CA VAL A 531 26.27 -13.43 16.99
C VAL A 531 25.32 -12.72 17.96
N ASP A 532 24.58 -13.48 18.75
CA ASP A 532 23.71 -12.93 19.79
C ASP A 532 24.54 -12.33 20.94
N GLU A 533 24.28 -11.06 21.29
CA GLU A 533 25.08 -10.30 22.27
C GLU A 533 25.05 -10.89 23.68
N PHE A 534 23.95 -11.53 24.07
CA PHE A 534 23.78 -12.07 25.44
C PHE A 534 24.29 -13.51 25.57
N THR A 535 24.08 -14.32 24.54
CA THR A 535 24.31 -15.77 24.59
C THR A 535 25.53 -16.23 23.79
N GLY A 536 26.07 -15.38 22.91
CA GLY A 536 27.16 -15.72 21.99
C GLY A 536 26.77 -16.75 20.93
N ARG A 537 25.46 -17.06 20.77
CA ARG A 537 24.97 -18.05 19.82
C ARG A 537 24.98 -17.49 18.41
N LEU A 538 25.33 -18.34 17.44
CA LEU A 538 25.20 -18.03 16.02
C LEU A 538 23.72 -18.05 15.63
N MET A 539 23.28 -17.00 14.92
CA MET A 539 21.91 -16.84 14.44
C MET A 539 21.84 -17.00 12.91
N PRO A 540 21.90 -18.24 12.37
CA PRO A 540 21.79 -18.47 10.94
C PRO A 540 20.39 -18.06 10.42
N GLY A 541 20.35 -17.43 9.26
CA GLY A 541 19.11 -16.97 8.62
C GLY A 541 18.66 -15.55 9.02
N ARG A 542 19.21 -14.98 10.10
CA ARG A 542 19.02 -13.55 10.42
C ARG A 542 20.01 -12.67 9.64
N ARG A 543 19.54 -11.48 9.26
CA ARG A 543 20.33 -10.46 8.55
C ARG A 543 20.12 -9.10 9.22
N TYR A 544 21.12 -8.24 9.14
CA TYR A 544 20.95 -6.83 9.47
C TYR A 544 20.09 -6.15 8.39
N SER A 545 19.20 -5.25 8.79
CA SER A 545 18.27 -4.55 7.90
C SER A 545 18.96 -3.38 7.15
N GLU A 546 18.22 -2.75 6.24
CA GLU A 546 18.62 -1.47 5.61
C GLU A 546 20.00 -1.49 4.93
N GLY A 547 20.35 -2.62 4.31
CA GLY A 547 21.62 -2.74 3.58
C GLY A 547 22.88 -2.76 4.44
N LEU A 548 22.77 -2.99 5.76
CA LEU A 548 23.91 -3.13 6.68
C LEU A 548 24.61 -4.49 6.59
N HIS A 549 23.87 -5.55 6.23
CA HIS A 549 24.37 -6.93 6.17
C HIS A 549 25.26 -7.19 4.96
#